data_AF-A0A9E5RPA4-F1
#
_entry.id   AF-A0A9E5RPA4-F1
#
_cell.length_a   1.000
_cell.length_b   1.000
_cell.length_c   1.000
_cell.angle_alpha   90.00
_cell.angle_beta   90.00
_cell.angle_gamma   90.00
#
_symmetry.space_group_name_H-M   'P 1'
#
loop_
_entity.id
_entity.type
_entity.pdbx_description
1 polymer ?
#
loop_
_entity_poly.entity_id
_entity_poly.type
_entity_poly.pdbx_seq_one_letter_code
_entity_poly.pdbx_strand_id
1 'polypeptide(L)'
;MTEQYVVDTSVVMQRLIVEVNTSQVRRLFAEMTQGTVLVVPEFCLLECANVLWKQVRFQGMPQSTAEHLLIDFVIAAANYASQSIHASCPSNWASKSTTHL
;
A
#
# COMPACT_ATOMS: atom_id res chain seq x y z
N MET A 1 15.48 -8.16 -12.07
CA MET A 1 15.73 -6.85 -11.45
C MET A 1 14.48 -6.48 -10.67
N THR A 2 14.61 -5.95 -9.45
CA THR A 2 13.46 -5.52 -8.64
C THR A 2 13.04 -4.13 -9.10
N GLU A 3 11.83 -3.99 -9.63
CA GLU A 3 11.29 -2.69 -10.05
C GLU A 3 10.60 -2.02 -8.85
N GLN A 4 11.03 -0.81 -8.51
CA GLN A 4 10.48 -0.03 -7.41
C GLN A 4 9.74 1.19 -7.95
N TYR A 5 8.47 1.31 -7.58
CA TYR A 5 7.62 2.43 -7.97
C TYR A 5 7.13 3.16 -6.72
N VAL A 6 7.32 4.48 -6.68
CA VAL A 6 6.68 5.32 -5.67
C VAL A 6 5.26 5.61 -6.14
N VAL A 7 4.28 5.34 -5.29
CA VAL A 7 2.86 5.50 -5.62
C VAL A 7 2.31 6.73 -4.90
N ASP A 8 1.70 7.62 -5.68
CA ASP A 8 1.01 8.79 -5.16
C ASP A 8 -0.40 8.44 -4.65
N THR A 9 -0.91 9.26 -3.73
CA THR A 9 -2.27 9.13 -3.16
C THR A 9 -3.35 9.04 -4.23
N SER A 10 -3.23 9.80 -5.33
CA SER A 10 -4.23 9.79 -6.40
C SER A 10 -4.40 8.41 -7.08
N VAL A 11 -3.33 7.61 -7.17
CA VAL A 11 -3.39 6.25 -7.73
C VAL A 11 -3.99 5.29 -6.71
N VAL A 12 -3.66 5.47 -5.43
CA VAL A 12 -4.24 4.67 -4.33
C VAL A 12 -5.74 4.89 -4.21
N MET A 13 -6.20 6.15 -4.24
CA MET A 13 -7.60 6.49 -4.06
C MET A 13 -8.49 5.91 -5.17
N GLN A 14 -8.00 5.87 -6.40
CA GLN A 14 -8.74 5.29 -7.53
C GLN A 14 -8.86 3.75 -7.46
N ARG A 15 -8.10 3.11 -6.56
CA ARG A 15 -8.28 1.69 -6.20
C ARG A 15 -9.36 1.52 -5.13
N LEU A 16 -9.49 2.48 -4.20
CA LEU A 16 -10.42 2.45 -3.06
C LEU A 16 -11.82 2.96 -3.43
N ILE A 17 -11.89 3.98 -4.28
CA ILE A 17 -13.11 4.62 -4.74
C ILE A 17 -13.19 4.45 -6.25
N VAL A 18 -14.39 4.18 -6.77
CA VAL A 18 -14.62 4.15 -8.21
C VAL A 18 -14.60 5.57 -8.74
N GLU A 19 -13.57 5.89 -9.52
CA GLU A 19 -13.36 7.16 -10.18
C GLU A 19 -13.00 6.94 -11.66
N VAL A 20 -12.75 8.02 -12.39
CA VAL A 20 -12.59 8.03 -13.85
C VAL A 20 -11.49 7.09 -14.34
N ASN A 21 -10.36 6.94 -13.62
CA ASN A 21 -9.27 6.06 -14.05
C ASN A 21 -9.16 4.75 -13.25
N THR A 22 -10.22 4.32 -12.55
CA THR A 22 -10.21 3.07 -11.79
C THR A 22 -9.89 1.86 -12.67
N SER A 23 -10.27 1.84 -13.95
CA SER A 23 -9.97 0.72 -14.84
C SER A 23 -8.48 0.63 -15.20
N GLN A 24 -7.83 1.76 -15.44
CA GLN A 24 -6.40 1.88 -15.72
C GLN A 24 -5.58 1.52 -14.48
N VAL A 25 -6.02 1.99 -13.30
CA VAL A 25 -5.36 1.67 -12.02
C VAL A 25 -5.49 0.18 -11.71
N ARG A 26 -6.68 -0.41 -11.88
CA ARG A 26 -6.86 -1.87 -11.71
C ARG A 26 -5.97 -2.66 -12.66
N ARG A 27 -5.85 -2.23 -13.92
CA ARG A 27 -4.96 -2.85 -14.91
C ARG A 27 -3.49 -2.75 -14.49
N LEU A 28 -3.05 -1.57 -14.03
CA LEU A 28 -1.70 -1.36 -13.50
C LEU A 28 -1.39 -2.35 -12.38
N PHE A 29 -2.28 -2.50 -11.40
CA PHE A 29 -2.11 -3.44 -10.29
C PHE A 29 -2.18 -4.91 -10.71
N ALA A 30 -2.94 -5.25 -11.77
CA ALA A 30 -3.05 -6.61 -12.30
C ALA A 30 -1.84 -7.03 -13.14
N GLU A 31 -1.17 -6.07 -13.80
CA GLU A 31 0.01 -6.30 -14.64
C GLU A 31 1.33 -6.28 -13.82
N MET A 32 1.27 -5.93 -12.53
CA MET A 32 2.42 -6.01 -11.65
C MET A 32 2.96 -7.44 -11.54
N THR A 33 4.24 -7.61 -11.89
CA THR A 33 4.91 -8.91 -11.85
C THR A 33 5.45 -9.22 -10.46
N GLN A 34 5.69 -10.51 -10.19
CA GLN A 34 6.36 -10.98 -8.99
C GLN A 34 7.74 -10.30 -8.88
N GLY A 35 7.93 -9.48 -7.84
CA GLY A 35 9.15 -8.67 -7.64
C GLY A 35 8.96 -7.17 -7.86
N THR A 36 7.77 -6.72 -8.25
CA THR A 36 7.41 -5.29 -8.25
C THR A 36 7.16 -4.82 -6.82
N VAL A 37 7.83 -3.75 -6.40
CA VAL A 37 7.70 -3.16 -5.07
C VAL A 37 7.06 -1.78 -5.20
N LEU A 38 5.95 -1.58 -4.47
CA LEU A 38 5.31 -0.27 -4.36
C LEU A 38 5.73 0.38 -3.05
N VAL A 39 6.35 1.54 -3.18
CA VAL A 39 6.72 2.38 -2.05
C VAL A 39 5.63 3.41 -1.87
N VAL A 40 4.92 3.32 -0.75
CA VAL A 40 3.89 4.28 -0.35
C VAL A 40 4.52 5.21 0.69
N PRO A 41 4.64 6.52 0.40
CA PRO A 41 5.15 7.48 1.38
C PRO A 41 4.28 7.53 2.64
N GLU A 42 4.88 7.82 3.81
CA GLU A 42 4.15 7.95 5.08
C GLU A 42 2.98 8.95 4.99
N PHE A 43 3.19 10.06 4.29
CA PHE A 43 2.17 11.09 4.05
C PHE A 43 0.99 10.60 3.20
N CYS A 44 1.14 9.52 2.43
CA CYS A 44 0.07 9.02 1.58
C CYS A 44 -1.15 8.59 2.40
N LEU A 45 -0.97 8.04 3.61
CA LEU A 45 -2.07 7.65 4.48
C LEU A 45 -2.87 8.88 4.94
N LEU A 46 -2.16 9.95 5.34
CA LEU A 46 -2.79 11.20 5.76
C LEU A 46 -3.57 11.86 4.61
N GLU A 47 -3.02 11.83 3.40
CA GLU A 47 -3.71 12.36 2.22
C GLU A 47 -4.91 11.49 1.80
N CYS A 48 -4.81 10.15 1.89
CA CYS A 48 -5.97 9.27 1.71
C CYS A 48 -7.08 9.59 2.71
N ALA A 49 -6.72 9.77 3.99
CA ALA A 49 -7.68 10.15 5.03
C ALA A 49 -8.32 11.52 4.74
N ASN A 50 -7.55 12.49 4.25
CA ASN A 50 -8.03 13.81 3.85
C ASN A 50 -9.02 13.74 2.68
N VAL A 51 -8.75 12.89 1.68
CA VAL A 51 -9.67 12.66 0.55
C VAL A 51 -10.96 12.00 1.03
N LEU A 52 -10.88 10.93 1.84
CA LEU A 52 -12.05 10.26 2.40
C LEU A 52 -12.88 11.19 3.29
N TRP A 53 -12.23 12.01 4.10
CA TRP A 53 -12.92 13.04 4.89
C TRP A 53 -13.68 14.02 4.00
N LYS A 54 -13.09 14.50 2.90
CA LYS A 54 -13.79 15.36 1.92
C LYS A 54 -14.98 14.64 1.28
N GLN A 55 -14.87 13.35 0.98
CA GLN A 55 -15.96 12.53 0.45
C GLN A 55 -17.14 12.44 1.43
N VAL A 56 -16.87 12.20 2.72
CA VAL A 56 -17.89 12.19 3.77
C VAL A 56 -18.53 13.56 3.94
N ARG A 57 -17.72 14.62 3.99
CA ARG A 57 -18.20 15.98 4.30
C ARG A 57 -18.97 16.64 3.16
N PHE A 58 -18.57 16.39 1.92
CA PHE A 58 -19.07 17.17 0.77
C PHE A 58 -19.80 16.33 -0.27
N GLN A 59 -19.65 15.00 -0.27
CA GLN A 59 -20.20 14.13 -1.32
C GLN A 59 -21.18 13.07 -0.79
N GLY A 60 -21.51 13.10 0.51
CA GLY A 60 -22.54 12.25 1.11
C GLY A 60 -22.10 10.79 1.32
N MET A 61 -20.80 10.50 1.27
CA MET A 61 -20.28 9.17 1.64
C MET A 61 -20.61 8.88 3.11
N PRO A 62 -21.18 7.71 3.45
CA PRO A 62 -21.35 7.31 4.84
C PRO A 62 -19.99 7.20 5.55
N GLN A 63 -19.92 7.73 6.78
CA GLN A 63 -18.68 7.66 7.58
C GLN A 63 -18.18 6.21 7.76
N SER A 64 -19.10 5.26 8.02
CA SER A 64 -18.75 3.84 8.16
C SER A 64 -18.09 3.26 6.92
N THR A 65 -18.51 3.71 5.73
CA THR A 65 -17.87 3.32 4.46
C THR A 65 -16.45 3.87 4.38
N ALA A 66 -16.23 5.15 4.74
CA ALA A 66 -14.90 5.75 4.74
C ALA A 66 -13.95 5.06 5.74
N GLU A 67 -14.45 4.68 6.92
CA GLU A 67 -13.69 3.95 7.93
C GLU A 67 -13.26 2.56 7.43
N HIS A 68 -14.18 1.82 6.79
CA HIS A 68 -13.85 0.52 6.18
C HIS A 68 -12.78 0.65 5.09
N LEU A 69 -12.89 1.66 4.22
CA LEU A 69 -11.89 1.90 3.17
C LEU A 69 -10.51 2.25 3.73
N LEU A 70 -10.46 3.00 4.83
CA LEU A 70 -9.20 3.32 5.51
C LEU A 70 -8.56 2.06 6.11
N ILE A 71 -9.36 1.20 6.75
CA ILE A 71 -8.90 -0.06 7.34
C ILE A 71 -8.37 -0.99 6.25
N ASP A 72 -9.11 -1.17 5.15
CA ASP A 72 -8.70 -1.99 4.02
C ASP A 72 -7.36 -1.52 3.45
N PHE A 73 -7.15 -0.21 3.36
CA PHE A 73 -5.89 0.37 2.89
C PHE A 73 -4.72 0.08 3.84
N VAL A 74 -4.91 0.24 5.15
CA VAL A 74 -3.86 -0.04 6.16
C VAL A 74 -3.50 -1.52 6.16
N ILE A 75 -4.48 -2.41 6.08
CA ILE A 75 -4.27 -3.86 6.00
C ILE A 75 -3.50 -4.21 4.72
N ALA A 76 -3.91 -3.66 3.58
CA ALA A 76 -3.20 -3.87 2.32
C ALA A 76 -1.74 -3.40 2.41
N ALA A 77 -1.49 -2.18 2.90
CA ALA A 77 -0.15 -1.63 3.07
C ALA A 77 0.72 -2.49 4.00
N ALA A 78 0.17 -2.97 5.12
CA ALA A 78 0.87 -3.86 6.04
C ALA A 78 1.23 -5.21 5.39
N ASN A 79 0.30 -5.80 4.63
CA ASN A 79 0.52 -7.07 3.94
C ASN A 79 1.59 -6.97 2.85
N TYR A 80 1.67 -5.84 2.14
CA TYR A 80 2.76 -5.59 1.18
C TYR A 80 4.11 -5.36 1.87
N ALA A 81 4.13 -4.68 3.02
CA ALA A 81 5.34 -4.51 3.83
C ALA A 81 5.89 -5.86 4.32
N SER A 82 5.03 -6.80 4.74
CA SER A 82 5.46 -8.15 5.14
C SER A 82 6.05 -8.98 3.98
N GLN A 83 5.57 -8.80 2.75
CA GLN A 83 6.14 -9.49 1.59
C GLN A 83 7.53 -8.94 1.18
N SER A 84 7.79 -7.65 1.38
CA SER A 84 9.13 -7.07 1.16
C SER A 84 10.19 -7.51 2.18
N ILE A 85 9.79 -7.87 3.41
CA ILE A 85 10.72 -8.37 4.44
C ILE A 85 11.23 -9.77 4.10
N HIS A 86 10.42 -10.62 3.45
CA HIS A 86 10.85 -11.95 3.01
C HIS A 86 11.82 -11.93 1.82
N ALA A 87 11.84 -10.85 1.03
CA ALA A 87 12.74 -10.71 -0.12
C ALA A 87 14.14 -10.15 0.24
N SER A 88 14.39 -9.81 1.51
CA SER A 88 15.61 -9.08 1.91
C SER A 88 16.38 -9.69 3.09
N CYS A 89 16.10 -10.94 3.49
CA CYS A 89 16.94 -11.65 4.45
C CYS A 89 17.89 -12.62 3.71
N PRO A 90 19.14 -12.21 3.37
CA PRO A 90 20.14 -13.17 2.92
C PRO A 90 20.41 -14.16 4.06
N SER A 91 20.33 -15.45 3.74
CA SER A 91 20.44 -16.62 4.61
C SER A 91 21.78 -16.78 5.38
N ASN A 92 22.61 -15.74 5.44
CA ASN A 92 23.97 -15.81 5.97
C ASN A 92 24.17 -15.07 7.29
N TRP A 93 23.11 -14.54 7.93
CA TRP A 93 23.24 -13.89 9.25
C TRP A 93 22.94 -14.79 10.46
N ALA A 94 22.55 -16.05 10.25
CA ALA A 94 22.27 -17.00 11.33
C ALA A 94 23.45 -17.94 11.66
N SER A 95 24.70 -17.50 11.49
CA SER A 95 25.87 -18.34 11.77
C SER A 95 27.06 -17.52 12.23
N LYS A 96 26.96 -16.83 13.37
CA LYS A 96 28.10 -16.36 14.17
C LYS A 96 27.64 -15.88 15.56
N SER A 97 27.11 -16.82 16.34
CA SER A 97 27.18 -16.72 17.81
C SER A 97 27.97 -17.92 18.29
N THR A 98 29.29 -17.79 18.13
CA THR A 98 30.29 -18.73 18.60
C THR A 98 30.27 -18.77 20.13
N THR A 99 30.22 -19.99 20.63
CA THR A 99 30.73 -20.46 21.92
C THR A 99 32.00 -19.73 22.39
N HIS A 100 32.11 -19.50 23.70
CA HIS A 100 33.32 -19.43 24.54
C HIS A 100 33.43 -18.16 25.40
N LEU A 101 32.86 -18.25 26.61
CA LEU A 101 33.50 -18.19 27.95
C LEU A 101 32.48 -17.73 28.98
#